data_AF-C7RER9-F1
#
_entry.id   AF-C7RER9-F1
#
_cell.length_a   1.000
_cell.length_b   1.000
_cell.length_c   1.000
_cell.angle_alpha   90.00
_cell.angle_beta   90.00
_cell.angle_gamma   90.00
#
_symmetry.space_group_name_H-M   'P 1'
#
loop_
_entity.id
_entity.type
_entity.pdbx_description
1 polymer ?
#
loop_
_entity_poly.entity_id
_entity_poly.type
_entity_poly.pdbx_seq_one_letter_code
_entity_poly.pdbx_strand_id
1 'polypeptide(L)'
;MKKINLASLLGLILLIISFFTPIAAPSIKLNTEIIYRIVNTYLIAYIAYMISFMDTGRVGLLFLPLVFHLLINFFLIKGFKLSLNKSILDDFYQILRRLYDLISLVGIFFLVEFLINRIFGSNFSTILGIISLALFYYYDYSKILIGFPNLKDIFLYFAVFVMGLRIRRADKINPLLYILALGILILEIFLSNKYKLGYGYFLSFVLIIYLMLKGFCEASEVSFEKFMIFVYIYMYPTIFIGLRLVLGENILVTSLLATLISLFIGQVLFKLNIRPINILLIGI
;
A
#
# COMPACT_ATOMS: atom_id res chain seq x y z
N MET A 1 -16.70 21.63 -11.04
CA MET A 1 -15.97 21.15 -9.84
C MET A 1 -15.42 19.76 -10.15
N LYS A 2 -14.09 19.55 -10.11
CA LYS A 2 -13.53 18.19 -10.21
C LYS A 2 -14.10 17.36 -9.05
N LYS A 3 -14.72 16.22 -9.34
CA LYS A 3 -15.23 15.32 -8.30
C LYS A 3 -14.04 14.81 -7.49
N ILE A 4 -14.13 14.93 -6.16
CA ILE A 4 -13.12 14.37 -5.27
C ILE A 4 -13.06 12.86 -5.49
N ASN A 5 -11.85 12.35 -5.68
CA ASN A 5 -11.62 10.93 -5.89
C ASN A 5 -11.59 10.20 -4.54
N LEU A 6 -12.74 9.68 -4.13
CA LEU A 6 -12.93 9.05 -2.81
C LEU A 6 -11.96 7.87 -2.58
N ALA A 7 -11.67 7.09 -3.61
CA ALA A 7 -10.72 5.97 -3.52
C ALA A 7 -9.30 6.46 -3.27
N SER A 8 -8.83 7.45 -4.03
CA SER A 8 -7.50 8.02 -3.81
C SER A 8 -7.40 8.79 -2.49
N LEU A 9 -8.46 9.49 -2.08
CA LEU A 9 -8.51 10.15 -0.79
C LEU A 9 -8.42 9.15 0.36
N LEU A 10 -9.15 8.04 0.28
CA LEU A 10 -9.07 6.97 1.26
C LEU A 10 -7.67 6.35 1.31
N GLY A 11 -7.07 6.07 0.14
CA GLY A 11 -5.70 5.57 0.06
C GLY A 11 -4.69 6.52 0.71
N LEU A 12 -4.84 7.83 0.46
CA LEU A 12 -4.01 8.86 1.08
C LEU A 12 -4.19 8.94 2.59
N ILE A 13 -5.42 8.90 3.09
CA ILE A 13 -5.71 8.91 4.53
C ILE A 13 -5.13 7.66 5.20
N LEU A 14 -5.36 6.47 4.64
CA LEU A 14 -4.85 5.20 5.16
C LEU A 14 -3.31 5.19 5.21
N LEU A 15 -2.68 5.73 4.17
CA LEU A 15 -1.24 5.81 4.09
C LEU A 15 -0.67 6.77 5.15
N ILE A 16 -1.28 7.95 5.35
CA ILE A 16 -0.91 8.87 6.44
C ILE A 16 -1.10 8.20 7.81
N ILE A 17 -2.23 7.50 8.04
CA ILE A 17 -2.46 6.77 9.29
C ILE A 17 -1.34 5.76 9.55
N SER A 18 -0.84 5.08 8.52
CA SER A 18 0.23 4.09 8.67
C SER A 18 1.54 4.69 9.19
N PHE A 19 1.82 5.97 8.89
CA PHE A 19 3.00 6.67 9.39
C PHE A 19 2.95 6.90 10.91
N PHE A 20 1.76 7.15 11.45
CA PHE A 20 1.55 7.42 12.88
C PHE A 20 1.17 6.19 13.70
N THR A 21 0.74 5.10 13.04
CA THR A 21 0.39 3.82 13.67
C THR A 21 1.45 3.27 14.63
N PRO A 22 2.77 3.23 14.30
CA PRO A 22 3.75 2.67 15.23
C PRO A 22 3.96 3.55 16.47
N ILE A 23 3.62 4.84 16.36
CA ILE A 23 3.77 5.83 17.44
C ILE A 23 2.55 5.79 18.37
N ALA A 24 1.35 5.67 17.80
CA ALA A 24 0.09 5.72 18.55
C ALA A 24 -0.30 4.38 19.18
N ALA A 25 0.14 3.25 18.61
CA ALA A 25 -0.31 1.93 19.06
C ALA A 25 0.04 1.55 20.51
N PRO A 26 1.23 1.88 21.06
CA PRO A 26 1.54 1.63 22.47
C PRO A 26 0.57 2.35 23.42
N SER A 27 0.09 3.54 23.03
CA SER A 27 -0.82 4.36 23.84
C SER A 27 -2.27 3.90 23.78
N ILE A 28 -2.70 3.30 22.66
CA ILE A 28 -4.12 2.96 22.40
C ILE A 28 -4.38 1.44 22.50
N LYS A 29 -3.35 0.62 22.79
CA LYS A 29 -3.43 -0.86 22.76
C LYS A 29 -3.99 -1.40 21.42
N LEU A 30 -3.73 -0.68 20.33
CA LEU A 30 -4.14 -1.09 18.99
C LEU A 30 -3.21 -2.19 18.46
N ASN A 31 -3.79 -3.21 17.83
CA ASN A 31 -3.02 -4.21 17.12
C ASN A 31 -2.45 -3.62 15.82
N THR A 32 -1.17 -3.24 15.85
CA THR A 32 -0.46 -2.64 14.72
C THR A 32 -0.47 -3.52 13.47
N GLU A 33 -0.37 -4.83 13.63
CA GLU A 33 -0.32 -5.78 12.51
C GLU A 33 -1.62 -5.76 11.70
N ILE A 34 -2.76 -5.68 12.39
CA ILE A 34 -4.07 -5.60 11.72
C ILE A 34 -4.19 -4.29 10.93
N ILE A 35 -3.75 -3.16 11.50
CA ILE A 35 -3.78 -1.86 10.82
C ILE A 35 -2.89 -1.88 9.58
N TYR A 36 -1.65 -2.38 9.70
CA TYR A 36 -0.77 -2.47 8.53
C TYR A 36 -1.33 -3.41 7.47
N ARG A 37 -1.93 -4.53 7.86
CA ARG A 37 -2.59 -5.45 6.92
C ARG A 37 -3.71 -4.74 6.15
N ILE A 38 -4.60 -4.03 6.84
CA ILE A 38 -5.68 -3.23 6.23
C ILE A 38 -5.12 -2.23 5.21
N VAL A 39 -4.16 -1.42 5.65
CA VAL A 39 -3.59 -0.34 4.82
C VAL A 39 -2.89 -0.93 3.60
N ASN A 40 -2.06 -1.95 3.80
CA ASN A 40 -1.32 -2.60 2.72
C ASN A 40 -2.27 -3.27 1.73
N THR A 41 -3.29 -3.99 2.19
CA THR A 41 -4.30 -4.63 1.33
C THR A 41 -5.00 -3.58 0.46
N TYR A 42 -5.41 -2.43 1.03
CA TYR A 42 -6.03 -1.36 0.26
C TYR A 42 -5.09 -0.78 -0.79
N LEU A 43 -3.88 -0.39 -0.38
CA LEU A 43 -2.89 0.25 -1.25
C LEU A 43 -2.43 -0.68 -2.37
N ILE A 44 -2.23 -1.96 -2.10
CA ILE A 44 -1.87 -2.96 -3.11
C ILE A 44 -3.01 -3.12 -4.13
N ALA A 45 -4.27 -3.23 -3.67
CA ALA A 45 -5.42 -3.30 -4.57
C ALA A 45 -5.52 -2.03 -5.44
N TYR A 46 -5.28 -0.87 -4.83
CA TYR A 46 -5.34 0.42 -5.48
C TYR A 46 -4.26 0.58 -6.56
N ILE A 47 -3.01 0.20 -6.26
CA ILE A 47 -1.90 0.25 -7.22
C ILE A 47 -2.08 -0.81 -8.32
N ALA A 48 -2.52 -2.02 -7.97
CA ALA A 48 -2.86 -3.06 -8.95
C ALA A 48 -3.96 -2.58 -9.92
N TYR A 49 -5.00 -1.94 -9.39
CA TYR A 49 -6.03 -1.33 -10.21
C TYR A 49 -5.45 -0.29 -11.15
N MET A 50 -4.58 0.62 -10.70
CA MET A 50 -3.91 1.57 -11.60
C MET A 50 -3.06 0.89 -12.68
N ILE A 51 -2.26 -0.12 -12.31
CA ILE A 51 -1.44 -0.91 -13.24
C ILE A 51 -2.29 -1.52 -14.35
N SER A 52 -3.53 -1.95 -14.07
CA SER A 52 -4.42 -2.54 -15.07
C SER A 52 -4.80 -1.58 -16.22
N PHE A 53 -4.63 -0.27 -16.05
CA PHE A 53 -4.87 0.76 -17.08
C PHE A 53 -3.58 1.30 -17.70
N MET A 54 -2.41 0.75 -17.33
CA MET A 54 -1.12 1.16 -17.86
C MET A 54 -0.60 0.17 -18.89
N ASP A 55 0.11 0.67 -19.90
CA ASP A 55 0.90 -0.19 -20.79
C ASP A 55 1.97 -0.93 -19.98
N THR A 56 2.19 -2.22 -20.24
CA THR A 56 3.18 -3.06 -19.53
C THR A 56 4.57 -2.41 -19.45
N GLY A 57 5.01 -1.74 -20.53
CA GLY A 57 6.30 -1.04 -20.56
C GLY A 57 6.36 0.21 -19.66
N ARG A 58 5.22 0.84 -19.38
CA ARG A 58 5.11 2.00 -18.48
C ARG A 58 5.00 1.62 -17.02
N VAL A 59 4.58 0.40 -16.70
CA VAL A 59 4.56 -0.12 -15.32
C VAL A 59 5.96 -0.08 -14.70
N GLY A 60 7.01 -0.30 -15.51
CA GLY A 60 8.41 -0.15 -15.09
C GLY A 60 8.76 1.24 -14.56
N LEU A 61 8.13 2.30 -15.08
CA LEU A 61 8.38 3.68 -14.64
C LEU A 61 7.87 3.93 -13.22
N LEU A 62 6.86 3.17 -12.75
CA LEU A 62 6.42 3.25 -11.37
C LEU A 62 7.55 2.90 -10.41
N PHE A 63 8.47 2.00 -10.78
CA PHE A 63 9.56 1.53 -9.92
C PHE A 63 10.85 2.36 -10.06
N LEU A 64 10.93 3.29 -11.02
CA LEU A 64 12.10 4.15 -11.18
C LEU A 64 12.39 5.02 -9.94
N PRO A 65 11.38 5.68 -9.33
CA PRO A 65 11.57 6.42 -8.07
C PRO A 65 12.12 5.57 -6.94
N LEU A 66 11.74 4.28 -6.88
CA LEU A 66 12.24 3.38 -5.85
C LEU A 66 13.76 3.28 -5.92
N VAL A 67 14.32 3.06 -7.12
CA VAL A 67 15.77 3.00 -7.32
C VAL A 67 16.41 4.35 -7.02
N PHE A 68 15.80 5.45 -7.49
CA PHE A 68 16.33 6.79 -7.30
C PHE A 68 16.43 7.19 -5.82
N HIS A 69 15.34 7.02 -5.05
CA HIS A 69 15.32 7.36 -3.63
C HIS A 69 16.17 6.40 -2.78
N LEU A 70 16.27 5.11 -3.16
CA LEU A 70 17.21 4.18 -2.53
C LEU A 70 18.66 4.65 -2.68
N LEU A 71 19.05 5.15 -3.86
CA LEU A 71 20.38 5.72 -4.09
C LEU A 71 20.60 6.98 -3.23
N ILE A 72 19.64 7.91 -3.20
CA ILE A 72 19.73 9.10 -2.33
C ILE A 72 19.93 8.69 -0.88
N ASN A 73 19.10 7.77 -0.38
CA ASN A 73 19.17 7.30 1.00
C ASN A 73 20.53 6.66 1.29
N PHE A 74 21.08 5.86 0.37
CA PHE A 74 22.41 5.29 0.50
C PHE A 74 23.50 6.37 0.64
N PHE A 75 23.45 7.43 -0.18
CA PHE A 75 24.40 8.54 -0.10
C PHE A 75 24.26 9.35 1.18
N LEU A 76 23.04 9.63 1.62
CA LEU A 76 22.78 10.34 2.88
C LEU A 76 23.41 9.61 4.08
N ILE A 77 23.49 8.28 4.03
CA ILE A 77 23.99 7.44 5.12
C ILE A 77 25.50 7.22 5.05
N LYS A 78 26.02 6.86 3.88
CA LYS A 78 27.43 6.48 3.72
C LYS A 78 28.34 7.62 3.29
N GLY A 79 27.81 8.57 2.51
CA GLY A 79 28.58 9.69 1.95
C GLY A 79 28.89 10.76 2.99
N PHE A 80 28.00 10.96 3.95
CA PHE A 80 28.31 11.73 5.15
C PHE A 80 28.92 10.77 6.18
N LYS A 81 30.21 10.94 6.51
CA LYS A 81 30.87 10.26 7.65
C LYS A 81 30.27 10.73 8.99
N LEU A 82 28.96 10.66 9.13
CA LEU A 82 28.24 10.97 10.35
C LEU A 82 28.28 9.71 11.19
N SER A 83 28.76 9.85 12.43
CA SER A 83 28.67 8.83 13.46
C SER A 83 27.19 8.57 13.78
N LEU A 84 26.54 7.78 12.94
CA LEU A 84 25.13 7.44 13.06
C LEU A 84 24.94 6.57 14.30
N ASN A 85 24.10 7.04 15.22
CA ASN A 85 23.71 6.28 16.40
C ASN A 85 22.96 5.01 15.96
N LYS A 86 23.23 3.85 16.60
CA LYS A 86 22.59 2.57 16.27
C LYS A 86 21.05 2.64 16.31
N SER A 87 20.50 3.47 17.20
CA SER A 87 19.05 3.73 17.30
C SER A 87 18.45 4.29 16.01
N ILE A 88 19.16 5.19 15.33
CA ILE A 88 18.69 5.80 14.07
C ILE A 88 18.68 4.77 12.94
N LEU A 89 19.60 3.79 12.95
CA LEU A 89 19.67 2.71 11.96
C LEU A 89 18.55 1.68 12.13
N ASP A 90 18.15 1.38 13.35
CA ASP A 90 17.03 0.46 13.62
C ASP A 90 15.66 1.11 13.30
N ASP A 91 15.48 2.38 13.65
CA ASP A 91 14.30 3.17 13.26
C ASP A 91 14.21 3.36 11.73
N PHE A 92 15.37 3.56 11.08
CA PHE A 92 15.54 3.61 9.63
C PHE A 92 15.08 2.32 8.96
N TYR A 93 15.51 1.17 9.48
CA TYR A 93 15.16 -0.12 8.89
C TYR A 93 13.65 -0.37 8.97
N GLN A 94 13.00 -0.02 10.07
CA GLN A 94 11.56 -0.29 10.23
C GLN A 94 10.66 0.57 9.32
N ILE A 95 10.99 1.85 9.13
CA ILE A 95 10.18 2.77 8.32
C ILE A 95 10.42 2.56 6.82
N LEU A 96 11.68 2.38 6.41
CA LEU A 96 12.01 2.03 5.02
C LEU A 96 11.42 0.70 4.61
N ARG A 97 11.62 -0.33 5.44
CA ARG A 97 11.11 -1.66 5.16
C ARG A 97 9.59 -1.60 4.95
N ARG A 98 8.83 -0.93 5.81
CA ARG A 98 7.35 -0.94 5.67
C ARG A 98 6.81 -0.29 4.38
N LEU A 99 7.41 0.80 3.90
CA LEU A 99 6.89 1.54 2.73
C LEU A 99 7.53 1.10 1.42
N TYR A 100 8.84 0.80 1.42
CA TYR A 100 9.50 0.23 0.24
C TYR A 100 9.14 -1.23 0.05
N ASP A 101 8.87 -2.01 1.10
CA ASP A 101 8.37 -3.38 0.94
C ASP A 101 7.02 -3.36 0.23
N LEU A 102 6.14 -2.40 0.49
CA LEU A 102 4.83 -2.35 -0.17
C LEU A 102 4.97 -2.25 -1.70
N ILE A 103 5.72 -1.27 -2.18
CA ILE A 103 5.83 -1.06 -3.62
C ILE A 103 6.78 -2.07 -4.28
N SER A 104 7.80 -2.55 -3.57
CA SER A 104 8.65 -3.66 -4.03
C SER A 104 7.83 -4.95 -4.16
N LEU A 105 6.94 -5.21 -3.21
CA LEU A 105 6.05 -6.38 -3.23
C LEU A 105 5.06 -6.29 -4.40
N VAL A 106 4.50 -5.11 -4.66
CA VAL A 106 3.69 -4.87 -5.88
C VAL A 106 4.50 -5.16 -7.15
N GLY A 107 5.78 -4.77 -7.20
CA GLY A 107 6.67 -5.07 -8.32
C GLY A 107 6.94 -6.56 -8.50
N ILE A 108 7.21 -7.28 -7.40
CA ILE A 108 7.38 -8.74 -7.41
C ILE A 108 6.09 -9.41 -7.88
N PHE A 109 4.94 -9.01 -7.35
CA PHE A 109 3.65 -9.56 -7.76
C PHE A 109 3.35 -9.30 -9.23
N PHE A 110 3.63 -8.10 -9.73
CA PHE A 110 3.51 -7.79 -11.15
C PHE A 110 4.40 -8.70 -12.02
N LEU A 111 5.66 -8.89 -11.64
CA LEU A 111 6.57 -9.80 -12.37
C LEU A 111 6.09 -11.24 -12.35
N VAL A 112 5.68 -11.74 -11.18
CA VAL A 112 5.14 -13.09 -11.02
C VAL A 112 3.88 -13.27 -11.87
N GLU A 113 2.95 -12.32 -11.80
CA GLU A 113 1.70 -12.35 -12.57
C GLU A 113 1.96 -12.28 -14.08
N PHE A 114 2.87 -11.41 -14.51
CA PHE A 114 3.27 -11.27 -15.91
C PHE A 114 3.88 -12.57 -16.47
N LEU A 115 4.80 -13.20 -15.72
CA LEU A 115 5.41 -14.47 -16.10
C LEU A 115 4.37 -15.60 -16.17
N ILE A 116 3.49 -15.68 -15.16
CA ILE A 116 2.44 -16.69 -15.10
C ILE A 116 1.46 -16.54 -16.25
N ASN A 117 1.01 -15.31 -16.53
CA ASN A 117 0.09 -15.04 -17.64
C ASN A 117 0.71 -15.40 -18.99
N ARG A 118 2.02 -15.17 -19.15
CA ARG A 118 2.74 -15.53 -20.38
C ARG A 118 2.81 -17.05 -20.60
N ILE A 119 2.91 -17.85 -19.53
CA ILE A 119 3.06 -19.31 -19.62
C ILE A 119 1.69 -20.02 -19.64
N PHE A 120 0.78 -19.63 -18.75
CA PHE A 120 -0.47 -20.37 -18.48
C PHE A 120 -1.75 -19.59 -18.81
N GLY A 121 -1.64 -18.32 -19.22
CA GLY A 121 -2.76 -17.45 -19.55
C GLY A 121 -3.45 -16.80 -18.33
N SER A 122 -4.31 -15.81 -18.61
CA SER A 122 -4.93 -14.96 -17.59
C SER A 122 -5.86 -15.68 -16.63
N ASN A 123 -6.49 -16.78 -17.03
CA ASN A 123 -7.41 -17.50 -16.14
C ASN A 123 -6.66 -18.17 -14.98
N PHE A 124 -5.44 -18.64 -15.22
CA PHE A 124 -4.62 -19.32 -14.24
C PHE A 124 -4.17 -18.39 -13.11
N SER A 125 -3.82 -17.14 -13.42
CA SER A 125 -3.53 -16.09 -12.42
C SER A 125 -4.70 -15.90 -11.43
N THR A 126 -5.95 -15.95 -11.90
CA THR A 126 -7.16 -15.87 -11.03
C THR A 126 -7.24 -17.02 -10.06
N ILE A 127 -7.01 -18.23 -10.56
CA ILE A 127 -7.07 -19.46 -9.78
C ILE A 127 -6.01 -19.39 -8.68
N LEU A 128 -4.80 -18.96 -9.01
CA LEU A 128 -3.75 -18.74 -8.03
C LEU A 128 -4.10 -17.67 -6.99
N GLY A 129 -4.77 -16.58 -7.38
CA GLY A 129 -5.28 -15.59 -6.44
C GLY A 129 -6.28 -16.20 -5.43
N ILE A 130 -7.22 -17.02 -5.92
CA ILE A 130 -8.19 -17.73 -5.07
C ILE A 130 -7.49 -18.72 -4.13
N ILE A 131 -6.55 -19.52 -4.66
CA ILE A 131 -5.75 -20.46 -3.87
C ILE A 131 -4.95 -19.72 -2.79
N SER A 132 -4.36 -18.57 -3.13
CA SER A 132 -3.61 -17.76 -2.16
C SER A 132 -4.50 -17.24 -1.04
N LEU A 133 -5.72 -16.80 -1.35
CA LEU A 133 -6.69 -16.40 -0.32
C LEU A 133 -7.08 -17.59 0.58
N ALA A 134 -7.33 -18.77 -0.01
CA ALA A 134 -7.63 -19.98 0.74
C ALA A 134 -6.47 -20.39 1.66
N LEU A 135 -5.23 -20.30 1.17
CA LEU A 135 -4.03 -20.54 1.96
C LEU A 135 -3.93 -19.56 3.13
N PHE A 136 -4.14 -18.26 2.90
CA PHE A 136 -4.13 -17.26 3.97
C PHE A 136 -5.08 -17.62 5.13
N TYR A 137 -6.32 -18.00 4.81
CA TYR A 137 -7.28 -18.43 5.82
C TYR A 137 -6.85 -19.74 6.49
N TYR A 138 -6.40 -20.72 5.71
CA TYR A 138 -5.90 -21.98 6.25
C TYR A 138 -4.74 -21.75 7.24
N TYR A 139 -3.81 -20.84 6.93
CA TYR A 139 -2.72 -20.45 7.84
C TYR A 139 -3.24 -19.79 9.12
N ASP A 140 -4.23 -18.91 9.03
CA ASP A 140 -4.78 -18.22 10.20
C ASP A 140 -5.48 -19.17 11.18
N TYR A 141 -6.24 -20.13 10.64
CA TYR A 141 -7.04 -21.04 11.45
C TYR A 141 -6.27 -22.26 11.95
N SER A 142 -5.33 -22.78 11.16
CA SER A 142 -4.66 -24.05 11.50
C SER A 142 -3.57 -23.91 12.58
N LYS A 143 -3.03 -22.70 12.81
CA LYS A 143 -1.87 -22.47 13.70
C LYS A 143 -0.65 -23.37 13.41
N ILE A 144 -0.59 -24.05 12.27
CA ILE A 144 0.45 -25.07 11.96
C ILE A 144 1.83 -24.41 11.72
N LEU A 145 1.87 -23.14 11.30
CA LEU A 145 3.11 -22.39 11.03
C LEU A 145 3.28 -21.15 11.91
N ILE A 146 3.09 -21.28 13.23
CA ILE A 146 3.38 -20.20 14.21
C ILE A 146 4.83 -19.66 14.08
N GLY A 147 5.76 -20.43 13.49
CA GLY A 147 7.15 -20.02 13.26
C GLY A 147 7.42 -19.11 12.05
N PHE A 148 6.44 -18.87 11.16
CA PHE A 148 6.64 -18.06 9.94
C PHE A 148 5.53 -17.00 9.72
N PRO A 149 5.34 -16.06 10.66
CA PRO A 149 4.25 -15.07 10.61
C PRO A 149 4.27 -14.18 9.36
N ASN A 150 5.46 -13.90 8.80
CA ASN A 150 5.62 -13.01 7.65
C ASN A 150 5.15 -13.59 6.31
N LEU A 151 5.06 -14.92 6.17
CA LEU A 151 4.66 -15.58 4.91
C LEU A 151 3.15 -15.54 4.69
N LYS A 152 2.38 -15.56 5.78
CA LYS A 152 0.92 -15.57 5.74
C LYS A 152 0.37 -14.37 4.96
N ASP A 153 0.82 -13.17 5.29
CA ASP A 153 0.27 -11.94 4.72
C ASP A 153 0.61 -11.77 3.23
N ILE A 154 1.70 -12.38 2.75
CA ILE A 154 2.06 -12.39 1.32
C ILE A 154 0.96 -13.04 0.48
N PHE A 155 0.36 -14.14 0.95
CA PHE A 155 -0.72 -14.81 0.24
C PHE A 155 -1.98 -13.94 0.11
N LEU A 156 -2.34 -13.23 1.19
CA LEU A 156 -3.44 -12.27 1.15
C LEU A 156 -3.15 -11.14 0.16
N TYR A 157 -1.96 -10.55 0.25
CA TYR A 157 -1.58 -9.42 -0.59
C TYR A 157 -1.53 -9.81 -2.07
N PHE A 158 -1.05 -11.02 -2.40
CA PHE A 158 -1.04 -11.51 -3.78
C PHE A 158 -2.46 -11.75 -4.31
N ALA A 159 -3.35 -12.35 -3.50
CA ALA A 159 -4.75 -12.54 -3.88
C ALA A 159 -5.44 -11.21 -4.19
N VAL A 160 -5.22 -10.20 -3.35
CA VAL A 160 -5.79 -8.87 -3.52
C VAL A 160 -5.17 -8.13 -4.71
N PHE A 161 -3.87 -8.31 -4.97
CA PHE A 161 -3.22 -7.78 -6.16
C PHE A 161 -3.86 -8.31 -7.44
N VAL A 162 -3.98 -9.64 -7.57
CA VAL A 162 -4.61 -10.29 -8.73
C VAL A 162 -6.05 -9.85 -8.91
N MET A 163 -6.77 -9.67 -7.80
CA MET A 163 -8.14 -9.17 -7.83
C MET A 163 -8.19 -7.72 -8.35
N GLY A 164 -7.34 -6.84 -7.82
CA GLY A 164 -7.24 -5.43 -8.21
C GLY A 164 -6.98 -5.26 -9.71
N LEU A 165 -6.10 -6.08 -10.29
CA LEU A 165 -5.81 -6.09 -11.74
C LEU A 165 -7.04 -6.38 -12.63
N ARG A 166 -8.04 -7.08 -12.09
CA ARG A 166 -9.21 -7.54 -12.85
C ARG A 166 -10.45 -6.67 -12.66
N ILE A 167 -10.37 -5.67 -11.79
CA ILE A 167 -11.50 -4.76 -11.57
C ILE A 167 -11.68 -3.91 -12.82
N ARG A 168 -12.76 -4.17 -13.54
CA ARG A 168 -13.22 -3.31 -14.63
C ARG A 168 -14.17 -2.26 -14.09
N ARG A 169 -14.10 -1.07 -14.68
CA ARG A 169 -15.04 0.03 -14.42
C ARG A 169 -16.49 -0.44 -14.65
N ALA A 170 -17.41 0.05 -13.83
CA ALA A 170 -18.84 -0.07 -14.07
C ALA A 170 -19.51 1.30 -13.95
N ASP A 171 -20.34 1.69 -14.92
CA ASP A 171 -21.07 2.96 -14.88
C ASP A 171 -22.18 2.96 -13.83
N LYS A 172 -22.68 1.76 -13.45
CA LYS A 172 -23.58 1.55 -12.31
C LYS A 172 -23.17 0.29 -11.57
N ILE A 173 -23.03 0.39 -10.25
CA ILE A 173 -22.83 -0.77 -9.38
C ILE A 173 -24.20 -1.34 -9.01
N ASN A 174 -24.36 -2.66 -9.10
CA ASN A 174 -25.58 -3.34 -8.68
C ASN A 174 -25.80 -3.13 -7.16
N PRO A 175 -26.94 -2.55 -6.73
CA PRO A 175 -27.27 -2.34 -5.31
C PRO A 175 -27.13 -3.59 -4.44
N LEU A 176 -27.40 -4.77 -5.02
CA LEU A 176 -27.26 -6.07 -4.33
C LEU A 176 -25.83 -6.33 -3.85
N LEU A 177 -24.81 -5.81 -4.53
CA LEU A 177 -23.42 -5.98 -4.11
C LEU A 177 -23.12 -5.22 -2.81
N TYR A 178 -23.71 -4.04 -2.61
CA TYR A 178 -23.57 -3.29 -1.36
C TYR A 178 -24.26 -4.02 -0.20
N ILE A 179 -25.46 -4.55 -0.45
CA ILE A 179 -26.20 -5.36 0.52
C ILE A 179 -25.41 -6.62 0.88
N LEU A 180 -24.82 -7.29 -0.11
CA LEU A 180 -23.99 -8.48 0.10
C LEU A 180 -22.74 -8.17 0.91
N ALA A 181 -22.04 -7.07 0.61
CA ALA A 181 -20.86 -6.65 1.38
C ALA A 181 -21.22 -6.35 2.85
N LEU A 182 -22.34 -5.65 3.10
CA LEU A 182 -22.84 -5.39 4.45
C LEU A 182 -23.28 -6.67 5.16
N GLY A 183 -23.98 -7.57 4.47
CA GLY A 183 -24.42 -8.85 5.03
C GLY A 183 -23.25 -9.73 5.47
N ILE A 184 -22.19 -9.78 4.66
CA ILE A 184 -20.96 -10.51 5.01
C ILE A 184 -20.25 -9.85 6.19
N LEU A 185 -20.19 -8.51 6.25
CA LEU A 185 -19.63 -7.79 7.39
C LEU A 185 -20.37 -8.13 8.69
N ILE A 186 -21.70 -8.11 8.68
CA ILE A 186 -22.53 -8.45 9.85
C ILE A 186 -22.29 -9.91 10.26
N LEU A 187 -22.23 -10.83 9.29
CA LEU A 187 -21.95 -12.24 9.54
C LEU A 187 -20.57 -12.44 10.17
N GLU A 188 -19.54 -11.75 9.67
CA GLU A 188 -18.18 -11.80 10.22
C GLU A 188 -18.12 -11.27 11.66
N ILE A 189 -18.79 -10.14 11.95
CA ILE A 189 -18.92 -9.60 13.32
C ILE A 189 -19.61 -10.63 14.24
N PHE A 190 -20.71 -11.21 13.79
CA PHE A 190 -21.44 -12.20 14.58
C PHE A 190 -20.60 -13.45 14.88
N LEU A 191 -19.97 -14.02 13.84
CA LEU A 191 -19.15 -15.22 13.97
C LEU A 191 -17.94 -14.97 14.87
N SER A 192 -17.27 -13.82 14.74
CA SER A 192 -16.10 -13.53 15.55
C SER A 192 -16.47 -13.30 17.02
N ASN A 193 -17.59 -12.62 17.31
CA ASN A 193 -18.10 -12.50 18.68
C ASN A 193 -18.47 -13.87 19.29
N LYS A 194 -19.09 -14.76 18.51
CA LYS A 194 -19.54 -16.07 18.99
C LYS A 194 -18.39 -17.08 19.19
N TYR A 195 -17.43 -17.10 18.26
CA TYR A 195 -16.36 -18.10 18.22
C TYR A 195 -15.00 -17.58 18.69
N LYS A 196 -14.92 -16.32 19.16
CA LYS A 196 -13.67 -15.64 19.56
C LYS A 196 -12.56 -15.78 18.52
N LEU A 197 -12.94 -15.81 17.24
CA LEU A 197 -11.99 -15.84 16.15
C LEU A 197 -11.22 -14.52 16.15
N GLY A 198 -9.89 -14.59 16.08
CA GLY A 198 -9.07 -13.39 15.97
C GLY A 198 -9.59 -12.53 14.84
N TYR A 199 -10.01 -11.29 15.15
CA TYR A 199 -10.56 -10.33 14.20
C TYR A 199 -9.46 -9.89 13.23
N GLY A 200 -9.15 -10.74 12.27
CA GLY A 200 -8.21 -10.42 11.20
C GLY A 200 -8.87 -9.75 10.01
N TYR A 201 -10.20 -9.87 9.85
CA TYR A 201 -11.00 -9.64 8.63
C TYR A 201 -10.31 -10.23 7.37
N PHE A 202 -10.98 -10.61 6.29
CA PHE A 202 -11.14 -9.71 5.16
C PHE A 202 -11.82 -10.43 3.99
N LEU A 203 -13.01 -10.99 4.18
CA LEU A 203 -13.88 -11.24 3.01
C LEU A 203 -14.73 -9.99 2.77
N SER A 204 -15.35 -9.44 3.82
CA SER A 204 -16.12 -8.19 3.72
C SER A 204 -15.27 -7.03 3.22
N PHE A 205 -14.06 -6.83 3.73
CA PHE A 205 -13.28 -5.67 3.31
C PHE A 205 -12.53 -5.84 1.99
N VAL A 206 -12.25 -7.07 1.54
CA VAL A 206 -11.91 -7.32 0.13
C VAL A 206 -13.07 -6.90 -0.79
N LEU A 207 -14.32 -7.17 -0.39
CA LEU A 207 -15.51 -6.72 -1.11
C LEU A 207 -15.73 -5.20 -1.02
N ILE A 208 -15.44 -4.58 0.12
CA ILE A 208 -15.51 -3.12 0.26
C ILE A 208 -14.47 -2.45 -0.64
N ILE A 209 -13.22 -2.93 -0.64
CA ILE A 209 -12.18 -2.49 -1.57
C ILE A 209 -12.65 -2.61 -3.01
N TYR A 210 -13.22 -3.76 -3.38
CA TYR A 210 -13.77 -3.99 -4.71
C TYR A 210 -14.80 -2.93 -5.10
N LEU A 211 -15.77 -2.65 -4.23
CA LEU A 211 -16.83 -1.67 -4.49
C LEU A 211 -16.28 -0.26 -4.60
N MET A 212 -15.32 0.09 -3.75
CA MET A 212 -14.63 1.38 -3.77
C MET A 212 -13.86 1.60 -5.08
N LEU A 213 -13.12 0.59 -5.55
CA LEU A 213 -12.36 0.66 -6.79
C LEU A 213 -13.26 0.59 -8.04
N LYS A 214 -14.33 -0.21 -8.00
CA LYS A 214 -15.27 -0.36 -9.12
C LYS A 214 -16.11 0.89 -9.36
N GLY A 215 -16.40 1.66 -8.31
CA GLY A 215 -17.15 2.91 -8.39
C GLY A 215 -16.33 4.09 -8.89
N PHE A 216 -15.05 3.87 -9.18
CA PHE A 216 -14.12 4.91 -9.59
C PHE A 216 -14.07 5.05 -11.13
N CYS A 217 -14.24 6.29 -11.61
CA CYS A 217 -14.53 6.58 -13.02
C CYS A 217 -13.29 6.85 -13.89
N GLU A 218 -12.14 7.21 -13.30
CA GLU A 218 -11.01 7.84 -14.03
C GLU A 218 -9.65 7.29 -13.54
N ALA A 219 -9.42 5.99 -13.66
CA ALA A 219 -8.15 5.35 -13.28
C ALA A 219 -6.92 5.94 -13.99
N SER A 220 -7.08 6.33 -15.26
CA SER A 220 -6.03 6.87 -16.12
C SER A 220 -5.66 8.33 -15.83
N GLU A 221 -6.55 9.13 -15.24
CA GLU A 221 -6.26 10.54 -14.97
C GLU A 221 -5.47 10.71 -13.68
N VAL A 222 -4.43 11.55 -13.71
CA VAL A 222 -3.63 11.89 -12.53
C VAL A 222 -4.35 12.97 -11.73
N SER A 223 -5.09 12.55 -10.69
CA SER A 223 -5.65 13.49 -9.71
C SER A 223 -4.59 13.85 -8.66
N PHE A 224 -4.79 14.96 -7.95
CA PHE A 224 -3.86 15.41 -6.91
C PHE A 224 -3.69 14.34 -5.82
N GLU A 225 -4.78 13.70 -5.40
CA GLU A 225 -4.74 12.65 -4.38
C GLU A 225 -3.91 11.45 -4.84
N LYS A 226 -4.04 11.05 -6.12
CA LYS A 226 -3.20 10.00 -6.71
C LYS A 226 -1.74 10.37 -6.67
N PHE A 227 -1.43 11.57 -7.16
CA PHE A 227 -0.06 12.07 -7.18
C PHE A 227 0.55 12.07 -5.77
N MET A 228 -0.22 12.52 -4.78
CA MET A 228 0.21 12.56 -3.38
C MET A 228 0.44 11.17 -2.77
N ILE A 229 -0.32 10.13 -3.16
CA ILE A 229 -0.05 8.75 -2.71
C ILE A 229 1.39 8.36 -3.08
N PHE A 230 1.80 8.61 -4.33
CA PHE A 230 3.16 8.27 -4.77
C PHE A 230 4.23 9.18 -4.18
N VAL A 231 3.94 10.47 -3.97
CA VAL A 231 4.83 11.37 -3.20
C VAL A 231 5.09 10.80 -1.81
N TYR A 232 4.05 10.35 -1.11
CA TYR A 232 4.21 9.78 0.21
C TYR A 232 4.80 8.36 0.23
N ILE A 233 4.64 7.57 -0.84
CA ILE A 233 5.35 6.29 -0.93
C ILE A 233 6.86 6.50 -1.13
N TYR A 234 7.24 7.45 -1.98
CA TYR A 234 8.63 7.60 -2.42
C TYR A 234 9.43 8.68 -1.70
N MET A 235 8.90 9.89 -1.60
CA MET A 235 9.64 11.03 -1.05
C MET A 235 9.61 11.07 0.47
N TYR A 236 8.46 10.74 1.09
CA TYR A 236 8.32 10.81 2.54
C TYR A 236 9.40 10.02 3.28
N PRO A 237 9.73 8.77 2.92
CA PRO A 237 10.82 8.04 3.58
C PRO A 237 12.16 8.78 3.50
N THR A 238 12.51 9.30 2.32
CA THR A 238 13.77 10.03 2.10
C THR A 238 13.82 11.33 2.90
N ILE A 239 12.73 12.08 2.92
CA ILE A 239 12.61 13.31 3.73
C ILE A 239 12.71 12.99 5.21
N PHE A 240 12.00 11.95 5.67
CA PHE A 240 12.04 11.49 7.05
C PHE A 240 13.47 11.15 7.48
N ILE A 241 14.22 10.42 6.64
CA ILE A 241 15.63 10.10 6.91
C ILE A 241 16.47 11.37 7.00
N GLY A 242 16.35 12.26 6.00
CA GLY A 242 17.08 13.54 6.00
C GLY A 242 16.82 14.35 7.26
N LEU A 243 15.56 14.42 7.72
CA LEU A 243 15.19 15.11 8.96
C LEU A 243 15.74 14.41 10.20
N ARG A 244 15.74 13.08 10.26
CA ARG A 244 16.32 12.32 11.39
C ARG A 244 17.81 12.58 11.57
N LEU A 245 18.54 12.77 10.46
CA LEU A 245 19.96 13.10 10.48
C LEU A 245 20.23 14.48 11.10
N VAL A 246 19.28 15.41 10.97
CA VAL A 246 19.45 16.81 11.41
C VAL A 246 18.81 17.09 12.77
N LEU A 247 17.61 16.55 13.03
CA LEU A 247 16.76 16.90 14.17
C LEU A 247 16.83 15.89 15.33
N GLY A 248 17.46 14.72 15.15
CA GLY A 248 17.63 13.73 16.21
C GLY A 248 16.38 12.89 16.55
N GLU A 249 16.30 12.42 17.79
CA GLU A 249 15.52 11.22 18.16
C GLU A 249 13.99 11.39 18.29
N ASN A 250 13.41 12.60 18.19
CA ASN A 250 11.96 12.76 18.32
C ASN A 250 11.21 12.27 17.05
N ILE A 251 10.78 11.00 17.07
CA ILE A 251 10.10 10.31 15.95
C ILE A 251 8.79 11.03 15.59
N LEU A 252 7.99 11.46 16.56
CA LEU A 252 6.71 12.11 16.31
C LEU A 252 6.88 13.44 15.55
N VAL A 253 7.77 14.29 16.05
CA VAL A 253 8.07 15.59 15.40
C VAL A 253 8.65 15.37 14.01
N THR A 254 9.53 14.39 13.86
CA THR A 254 10.13 14.06 12.56
C THR A 254 9.10 13.52 11.57
N SER A 255 8.17 12.67 12.01
CA SER A 255 7.07 12.17 11.16
C SER A 255 6.13 13.30 10.72
N LEU A 256 5.73 14.19 11.64
CA LEU A 256 4.88 15.34 11.31
C LEU A 256 5.55 16.27 10.30
N LEU A 257 6.81 16.65 10.55
CA LEU A 257 7.57 17.49 9.62
C LEU A 257 7.78 16.81 8.27
N ALA A 258 8.10 15.51 8.25
CA ALA A 258 8.26 14.76 7.01
C ALA A 258 6.95 14.71 6.21
N THR A 259 5.80 14.51 6.86
CA THR A 259 4.50 14.55 6.19
C THR A 259 4.21 15.94 5.60
N LEU A 260 4.44 17.01 6.37
CA LEU A 260 4.20 18.38 5.91
C LEU A 260 5.13 18.80 4.76
N ILE A 261 6.42 18.47 4.86
CA ILE A 261 7.39 18.76 3.79
C ILE A 261 7.05 17.95 2.53
N SER A 262 6.68 16.68 2.67
CA SER A 262 6.24 15.86 1.54
C SER A 262 4.99 16.43 0.87
N LEU A 263 4.03 16.90 1.67
CA LEU A 263 2.84 17.58 1.16
C LEU A 263 3.20 18.84 0.38
N PHE A 264 4.06 19.68 0.93
CA PHE A 264 4.49 20.92 0.30
C PHE A 264 5.23 20.66 -1.02
N ILE A 265 6.22 19.75 -1.01
CA ILE A 265 6.96 19.37 -2.22
C ILE A 265 6.01 18.76 -3.26
N GLY A 266 5.10 17.88 -2.83
CA GLY A 266 4.09 17.28 -3.71
C GLY A 266 3.17 18.31 -4.36
N GLN A 267 2.72 19.32 -3.61
CA GLN A 267 1.94 20.43 -4.18
C GLN A 267 2.72 21.23 -5.22
N VAL A 268 3.98 21.53 -4.95
CA VAL A 268 4.86 22.24 -5.89
C VAL A 268 5.05 21.42 -7.17
N LEU A 269 5.41 20.15 -7.04
CA LEU A 269 5.64 19.25 -8.19
C LEU A 269 4.38 19.02 -9.02
N PHE A 270 3.23 18.86 -8.36
CA PHE A 270 1.95 18.73 -9.05
C PHE A 270 1.59 20.00 -9.83
N LYS A 271 1.84 21.18 -9.25
CA LYS A 271 1.55 22.47 -9.88
C LYS A 271 2.50 22.79 -11.04
N LEU A 272 3.79 22.48 -10.89
CA LEU A 272 4.80 22.70 -11.94
C LEU A 272 4.66 21.70 -13.09
N ASN A 273 4.21 20.48 -12.80
CA ASN A 273 3.95 19.41 -13.77
C ASN A 273 5.12 19.14 -14.74
N ILE A 274 6.35 19.16 -14.23
CA ILE A 274 7.55 18.88 -15.02
C ILE A 274 7.71 17.36 -15.16
N ARG A 275 7.25 16.83 -16.30
CA ARG A 275 7.19 15.38 -16.58
C ARG A 275 8.45 14.57 -16.24
N PRO A 276 9.68 14.95 -16.67
CA PRO A 276 10.86 14.15 -16.35
C PRO A 276 11.16 14.10 -14.84
N ILE A 277 10.89 15.19 -14.13
CA ILE A 277 11.09 15.28 -12.68
C ILE A 277 10.03 14.43 -11.97
N ASN A 278 8.77 14.52 -12.37
CA ASN A 278 7.70 13.75 -11.75
C ASN A 278 7.87 12.24 -11.98
N ILE A 279 8.29 11.82 -13.18
CA ILE A 279 8.61 10.41 -13.46
C ILE A 279 9.78 9.92 -12.59
N LEU A 280 10.86 10.71 -12.48
CA LEU A 280 12.03 10.32 -11.71
C LEU A 280 11.74 10.23 -10.20
N LEU A 281 10.98 11.19 -9.68
CA LEU A 281 10.78 11.34 -8.24
C LEU A 281 9.56 10.60 -7.70
N ILE A 282 8.53 10.42 -8.53
CA ILE A 282 7.17 10.02 -8.12
C ILE A 282 6.60 8.91 -9.03
N GLY A 283 7.12 8.73 -10.25
CA GLY A 283 6.78 7.61 -11.13
C GLY A 283 5.50 7.83 -11.95
N ILE A 284 4.93 9.04 -11.90
CA ILE A 284 3.74 9.47 -12.66
C ILE A 284 4.08 10.70 -13.51
#